data_AF-A0A420YV40-F1
#
_entry.id   AF-A0A420YV40-F1
#
_cell.length_a   1.000
_cell.length_b   1.000
_cell.length_c   1.000
_cell.angle_alpha   90.00
_cell.angle_beta   90.00
_cell.angle_gamma   90.00
#
_symmetry.space_group_name_H-M   'P 1'
#
loop_
_entity.id
_entity.type
_entity.pdbx_description
1 polymer ?
#
loop_
_entity_poly.entity_id
_entity_poly.type
_entity_poly.pdbx_seq_one_letter_code
_entity_poly.pdbx_strand_id
1 'polypeptide(L)'
;RGGSMHVYDLEQGNMGCNGIVGGGHGLSTGAALAQKMKKTGNIVICCMGDGATNEGSFHECLNMASNWDLPLIFYVINNKYGISMAQERCMRVEKITERAASYRIKGIHVEDGNDVLAVYDAMQEAIEHARSGKGPVLVEAVSYRWFGHSASDAGKYRSREEVAEWKLKDPNVKYKNYLLENGIATEEELKEIEDRSKATIDDAVEFAKESPFADGSIAFQDNYAD
;
A
#
# COMPACT_ATOMS: atom_id res chain seq x y z
N ARG A 1 12.40 16.33 -4.50
CA ARG A 1 13.62 15.89 -3.78
C ARG A 1 13.21 14.98 -2.63
N GLY A 2 13.84 13.82 -2.45
CA GLY A 2 13.50 12.85 -1.40
C GLY A 2 14.61 11.82 -1.20
N GLY A 3 14.60 11.09 -0.08
CA GLY A 3 15.52 9.97 0.14
C GLY A 3 15.20 8.77 -0.77
N SER A 4 15.98 7.70 -0.68
CA SER A 4 15.66 6.45 -1.37
C SER A 4 14.23 5.98 -1.09
N MET A 5 13.59 5.35 -2.08
CA MET A 5 12.19 4.90 -2.07
C MET A 5 11.11 5.99 -2.16
N HIS A 6 11.47 7.29 -2.14
CA HIS A 6 10.50 8.38 -2.23
C HIS A 6 10.13 8.72 -3.67
N VAL A 7 9.18 7.97 -4.24
CA VAL A 7 8.61 8.22 -5.58
C VAL A 7 7.42 9.16 -5.47
N TYR A 8 7.28 10.05 -6.43
CA TYR A 8 6.20 11.04 -6.53
C TYR A 8 5.88 11.28 -8.00
N ASP A 9 4.61 11.17 -8.39
CA ASP A 9 4.14 11.35 -9.76
C ASP A 9 2.67 11.80 -9.74
N LEU A 10 2.46 13.13 -9.68
CA LEU A 10 1.11 13.69 -9.65
C LEU A 10 0.33 13.45 -10.94
N GLU A 11 1.01 13.37 -12.08
CA GLU A 11 0.35 13.20 -13.37
C GLU A 11 -0.36 11.85 -13.43
N GLN A 12 0.24 10.82 -12.82
CA GLN A 12 -0.35 9.49 -12.65
C GLN A 12 -1.20 9.34 -11.37
N GLY A 13 -1.44 10.42 -10.63
CA GLY A 13 -2.23 10.41 -9.40
C GLY A 13 -1.50 9.86 -8.16
N ASN A 14 -0.18 9.66 -8.23
CA ASN A 14 0.65 9.29 -7.11
C ASN A 14 1.18 10.54 -6.39
N MET A 15 0.52 10.90 -5.28
CA MET A 15 0.93 12.02 -4.42
C MET A 15 2.18 11.72 -3.55
N GLY A 16 2.83 10.59 -3.82
CA GLY A 16 4.08 10.14 -3.26
C GLY A 16 4.01 9.60 -1.84
N CYS A 17 5.16 9.13 -1.38
CA CYS A 17 5.35 8.67 -0.02
C CYS A 17 6.17 9.66 0.80
N ASN A 18 6.05 9.56 2.11
CA ASN A 18 6.81 10.36 3.07
C ASN A 18 7.54 9.44 4.04
N GLY A 19 8.65 9.92 4.60
CA GLY A 19 9.46 9.16 5.55
C GLY A 19 8.89 9.10 6.97
N ILE A 20 7.74 9.74 7.22
CA ILE A 20 7.11 9.82 8.54
C ILE A 20 6.00 8.78 8.62
N VAL A 21 6.09 7.82 9.53
CA VAL A 21 5.01 6.85 9.70
C VAL A 21 3.69 7.59 9.97
N GLY A 22 2.67 7.29 9.17
CA GLY A 22 1.35 7.95 9.23
C GLY A 22 1.28 9.36 8.63
N GLY A 23 2.36 9.90 8.04
CA GLY A 23 2.34 11.23 7.39
C GLY A 23 1.41 11.30 6.17
N GLY A 24 1.02 10.15 5.61
CA GLY A 24 0.14 10.07 4.45
C GLY A 24 -1.36 10.20 4.77
N HIS A 25 -1.76 10.03 6.04
CA HIS A 25 -3.18 10.00 6.42
C HIS A 25 -3.87 11.34 6.16
N GLY A 26 -3.28 12.43 6.63
CA GLY A 26 -3.83 13.78 6.48
C GLY A 26 -3.81 14.23 5.03
N LEU A 27 -2.73 13.96 4.29
CA LEU A 27 -2.60 14.28 2.87
C LEU A 27 -3.70 13.58 2.05
N SER A 28 -3.92 12.29 2.31
CA SER A 28 -4.96 11.51 1.62
C SER A 28 -6.36 12.00 1.96
N THR A 29 -6.59 12.40 3.22
CA THR A 29 -7.86 12.98 3.68
C THR A 29 -8.15 14.32 2.97
N GLY A 30 -7.16 15.21 2.92
CA GLY A 30 -7.27 16.48 2.19
C GLY A 30 -7.48 16.29 0.69
N ALA A 31 -6.78 15.34 0.08
CA ALA A 31 -6.96 15.00 -1.34
C ALA A 31 -8.36 14.46 -1.62
N ALA A 32 -8.90 13.59 -0.77
CA ALA A 32 -10.25 13.05 -0.91
C ALA A 32 -11.32 14.15 -0.74
N LEU A 33 -11.10 15.07 0.20
CA LEU A 33 -11.93 16.27 0.33
C LEU A 33 -11.91 17.10 -0.95
N ALA A 34 -10.73 17.32 -1.55
CA ALA A 34 -10.61 18.03 -2.81
C ALA A 34 -11.35 17.34 -3.96
N GLN A 35 -11.27 16.00 -4.07
CA GLN A 35 -12.03 15.25 -5.08
C GLN A 35 -13.55 15.42 -4.88
N LYS A 36 -14.02 15.36 -3.63
CA LYS A 36 -15.44 15.57 -3.28
C LYS A 36 -15.90 16.98 -3.63
N MET A 37 -15.17 18.02 -3.21
CA MET A 37 -15.54 19.42 -3.45
C MET A 37 -15.53 19.77 -4.94
N LYS A 38 -14.56 19.24 -5.70
CA LYS A 38 -14.44 19.45 -7.15
C LYS A 38 -15.35 18.54 -7.97
N LYS A 39 -16.06 17.59 -7.34
CA LYS A 39 -16.98 16.64 -7.99
C LYS A 39 -16.32 15.87 -9.14
N THR A 40 -15.06 15.46 -8.97
CA THR A 40 -14.30 14.76 -10.03
C THR A 40 -14.76 13.32 -10.24
N GLY A 41 -15.43 12.72 -9.26
CA GLY A 41 -15.75 11.29 -9.25
C GLY A 41 -14.56 10.39 -8.90
N ASN A 42 -13.38 10.97 -8.69
CA ASN A 42 -12.18 10.24 -8.28
C ASN A 42 -12.27 9.83 -6.80
N ILE A 43 -11.57 8.75 -6.48
CA ILE A 43 -11.34 8.27 -5.12
C ILE A 43 -9.86 8.43 -4.77
N VAL A 44 -9.55 8.44 -3.48
CA VAL A 44 -8.17 8.41 -2.98
C VAL A 44 -7.93 7.10 -2.24
N ILE A 45 -6.76 6.50 -2.42
CA ILE A 45 -6.32 5.32 -1.68
C ILE A 45 -5.11 5.71 -0.85
N CYS A 46 -5.22 5.57 0.47
CA CYS A 46 -4.13 5.77 1.41
C CYS A 46 -3.52 4.41 1.77
N CYS A 47 -2.39 4.06 1.16
CA CYS A 47 -1.69 2.82 1.43
C CYS A 47 -0.78 2.96 2.66
N MET A 48 -0.83 1.99 3.58
CA MET A 48 -0.01 2.00 4.80
C MET A 48 0.26 0.59 5.33
N GLY A 49 1.26 0.45 6.20
CA GLY A 49 1.51 -0.79 6.94
C GLY A 49 0.70 -0.87 8.24
N ASP A 50 0.64 -2.05 8.85
CA ASP A 50 -0.02 -2.31 10.14
C ASP A 50 0.45 -1.35 11.25
N GLY A 51 1.76 -1.14 11.42
CA GLY A 51 2.30 -0.25 12.43
C GLY A 51 1.81 1.21 12.34
N ALA A 52 1.55 1.72 11.13
CA ALA A 52 1.07 3.09 10.93
C ALA A 52 -0.33 3.31 11.50
N THR A 53 -1.10 2.24 11.70
CA THR A 53 -2.47 2.33 12.25
C THR A 53 -2.49 2.67 13.73
N ASN A 54 -1.35 2.60 14.42
CA ASN A 54 -1.22 3.04 15.82
C ASN A 54 -0.88 4.53 15.97
N GLU A 55 -0.65 5.25 14.86
CA GLU A 55 -0.42 6.69 14.90
C GLU A 55 -1.72 7.45 15.20
N GLY A 56 -1.64 8.54 15.98
CA GLY A 56 -2.81 9.38 16.27
C GLY A 56 -3.50 9.91 15.02
N SER A 57 -2.71 10.24 13.99
CA SER A 57 -3.20 10.75 12.71
C SER A 57 -4.12 9.75 11.98
N PHE A 58 -3.93 8.44 12.18
CA PHE A 58 -4.81 7.41 11.61
C PHE A 58 -6.23 7.58 12.14
N HIS A 59 -6.36 7.69 13.46
CA HIS A 59 -7.63 7.82 14.17
C HIS A 59 -8.33 9.15 13.86
N GLU A 60 -7.58 10.24 13.83
CA GLU A 60 -8.08 11.58 13.48
C GLU A 60 -8.63 11.60 12.04
N CYS A 61 -7.88 11.04 11.10
CA CYS A 61 -8.25 11.04 9.68
C CYS A 61 -9.45 10.12 9.39
N LEU A 62 -9.54 8.95 10.03
CA LEU A 62 -10.72 8.08 9.93
C LEU A 62 -11.99 8.79 10.41
N ASN A 63 -11.92 9.43 11.58
CA ASN A 63 -13.05 10.19 12.13
C ASN A 63 -13.46 11.34 11.20
N MET A 64 -12.48 12.11 10.72
CA MET A 64 -12.73 13.25 9.83
C MET A 64 -13.30 12.80 8.47
N ALA A 65 -12.72 11.77 7.86
CA ALA A 65 -13.19 11.23 6.59
C ALA A 65 -14.60 10.67 6.70
N SER A 66 -14.94 10.03 7.84
CA SER A 66 -16.28 9.54 8.14
C SER A 66 -17.29 10.68 8.23
N ASN A 67 -17.03 11.69 9.05
CA ASN A 67 -17.94 12.83 9.24
C ASN A 67 -18.22 13.63 7.96
N TRP A 68 -17.33 13.54 6.98
CA TRP A 68 -17.47 14.25 5.71
C TRP A 68 -17.81 13.35 4.54
N ASP A 69 -18.15 12.07 4.76
CA ASP A 69 -18.39 11.05 3.74
C ASP A 69 -17.39 11.15 2.57
N LEU A 70 -16.09 11.10 2.88
CA LEU A 70 -15.05 11.29 1.86
C LEU A 70 -14.88 10.05 0.97
N PRO A 71 -14.57 10.23 -0.33
CA PRO A 71 -14.26 9.13 -1.25
C PRO A 71 -12.82 8.61 -1.01
N LEU A 72 -12.59 8.01 0.16
CA LEU A 72 -11.27 7.61 0.64
C LEU A 72 -11.25 6.15 1.09
N ILE A 73 -10.24 5.40 0.63
CA ILE A 73 -9.95 4.05 1.10
C ILE A 73 -8.65 4.08 1.91
N PHE A 74 -8.71 3.68 3.17
CA PHE A 74 -7.53 3.39 3.98
C PHE A 74 -7.16 1.92 3.73
N TYR A 75 -6.10 1.68 2.96
CA TYR A 75 -5.64 0.34 2.60
C TYR A 75 -4.42 -0.06 3.44
N VAL A 76 -4.63 -1.00 4.35
CA VAL A 76 -3.63 -1.50 5.28
C VAL A 76 -3.04 -2.80 4.75
N ILE A 77 -1.75 -2.75 4.40
CA ILE A 77 -0.93 -3.90 4.05
C ILE A 77 -0.35 -4.45 5.36
N ASN A 78 -1.09 -5.36 5.98
CA ASN A 78 -0.74 -5.92 7.27
C ASN A 78 0.29 -7.05 7.08
N ASN A 79 1.57 -6.73 7.30
CA ASN A 79 2.66 -7.70 7.19
C ASN A 79 3.07 -8.30 8.55
N LYS A 80 2.24 -8.09 9.58
CA LYS A 80 2.39 -8.51 10.98
C LYS A 80 3.44 -7.74 11.80
N TYR A 81 4.26 -6.88 11.19
CA TYR A 81 5.41 -6.26 11.87
C TYR A 81 5.67 -4.79 11.51
N GLY A 82 5.52 -3.92 12.52
CA GLY A 82 6.10 -2.57 12.53
C GLY A 82 7.60 -2.61 12.88
N ILE A 83 8.46 -2.71 11.88
CA ILE A 83 9.90 -3.01 12.03
C ILE A 83 10.07 -4.33 12.79
N SER A 84 10.36 -4.27 14.09
CA SER A 84 10.55 -5.41 15.00
C SER A 84 9.39 -5.63 15.97
N MET A 85 8.41 -4.72 15.97
CA MET A 85 7.23 -4.81 16.82
C MET A 85 6.16 -5.66 16.14
N ALA A 86 5.93 -6.87 16.66
CA ALA A 86 4.82 -7.72 16.20
C ALA A 86 3.48 -7.07 16.54
N GLN A 87 2.50 -7.16 15.64
CA GLN A 87 1.16 -6.60 15.79
C GLN A 87 0.52 -6.98 17.13
N GLU A 88 0.53 -8.28 17.48
CA GLU A 88 -0.07 -8.80 18.72
C GLU A 88 0.53 -8.22 20.01
N ARG A 89 1.75 -7.66 19.94
CA ARG A 89 2.43 -7.06 21.09
C ARG A 89 2.04 -5.60 21.29
N CYS A 90 1.54 -4.93 20.25
CA CYS A 90 1.20 -3.52 20.29
C CYS A 90 -0.27 -3.21 19.98
N MET A 91 -1.07 -4.21 19.61
CA MET A 91 -2.49 -4.07 19.31
C MET A 91 -3.32 -5.09 20.10
N ARG A 92 -4.46 -4.64 20.63
CA ARG A 92 -5.43 -5.51 21.31
C ARG A 92 -6.55 -6.02 20.39
N VAL A 93 -6.79 -5.32 19.29
CA VAL A 93 -7.64 -5.82 18.21
C VAL A 93 -6.89 -6.92 17.46
N GLU A 94 -7.58 -7.99 17.09
CA GLU A 94 -6.98 -9.07 16.30
C GLU A 94 -6.92 -8.66 14.84
N LYS A 95 -7.98 -8.02 14.35
CA LYS A 95 -8.09 -7.47 13.00
C LYS A 95 -8.12 -5.95 13.08
N ILE A 96 -7.26 -5.28 12.31
CA ILE A 96 -7.22 -3.81 12.27
C ILE A 96 -8.57 -3.23 11.84
N THR A 97 -9.28 -3.95 10.97
CA THR A 97 -10.65 -3.61 10.52
C THR A 97 -11.68 -3.51 11.64
N GLU A 98 -11.47 -4.13 12.81
CA GLU A 98 -12.35 -3.95 13.98
C GLU A 98 -12.44 -2.47 14.40
N ARG A 99 -11.38 -1.69 14.16
CA ARG A 99 -11.36 -0.25 14.47
C ARG A 99 -12.34 0.56 13.61
N ALA A 100 -12.78 0.03 12.45
CA ALA A 100 -13.72 0.70 11.56
C ALA A 100 -15.05 1.04 12.26
N ALA A 101 -15.52 0.14 13.13
CA ALA A 101 -16.80 0.30 13.83
C ALA A 101 -16.84 1.56 14.71
N SER A 102 -15.72 1.91 15.34
CA SER A 102 -15.58 3.11 16.17
C SER A 102 -15.81 4.42 15.40
N TYR A 103 -15.62 4.39 14.08
CA TYR A 103 -15.81 5.54 13.19
C TYR A 103 -17.07 5.43 12.33
N ARG A 104 -17.87 4.36 12.51
CA ARG A 104 -19.05 4.05 11.68
C ARG A 104 -18.74 3.96 10.18
N ILE A 105 -17.57 3.45 9.84
CA ILE A 105 -17.16 3.24 8.44
C ILE A 105 -17.16 1.74 8.11
N LYS A 106 -17.14 1.43 6.82
CA LYS A 106 -17.05 0.04 6.35
C LYS A 106 -15.63 -0.50 6.61
N GLY A 107 -15.54 -1.67 7.23
CA GLY A 107 -14.32 -2.46 7.34
C GLY A 107 -14.37 -3.67 6.40
N ILE A 108 -13.31 -3.92 5.63
CA ILE A 108 -13.18 -5.10 4.76
C ILE A 108 -11.87 -5.81 5.11
N HIS A 109 -11.97 -7.05 5.58
CA HIS A 109 -10.80 -7.85 5.98
C HIS A 109 -10.53 -8.93 4.93
N VAL A 110 -9.32 -8.91 4.37
CA VAL A 110 -8.81 -9.93 3.46
C VAL A 110 -7.81 -10.78 4.23
N GLU A 111 -8.26 -11.98 4.61
CA GLU A 111 -7.48 -12.94 5.41
C GLU A 111 -6.22 -13.42 4.68
N ASP A 112 -6.31 -13.58 3.35
CA ASP A 112 -5.17 -13.93 2.51
C ASP A 112 -4.88 -12.80 1.51
N GLY A 113 -4.08 -11.83 1.94
CA GLY A 113 -3.57 -10.74 1.11
C GLY A 113 -2.56 -11.19 0.05
N ASN A 114 -2.17 -12.48 0.04
CA ASN A 114 -1.38 -13.07 -1.04
C ASN A 114 -2.27 -13.71 -2.12
N ASP A 115 -3.58 -13.73 -1.93
CA ASP A 115 -4.55 -14.05 -2.96
C ASP A 115 -4.94 -12.79 -3.73
N VAL A 116 -4.37 -12.61 -4.92
CA VAL A 116 -4.62 -11.40 -5.73
C VAL A 116 -6.09 -11.24 -6.12
N LEU A 117 -6.84 -12.35 -6.28
CA LEU A 117 -8.25 -12.29 -6.62
C LEU A 117 -9.08 -11.85 -5.41
N ALA A 118 -8.78 -12.36 -4.21
CA ALA A 118 -9.43 -11.92 -2.99
C ALA A 118 -9.17 -10.43 -2.71
N VAL A 119 -7.94 -9.96 -2.94
CA VAL A 119 -7.60 -8.53 -2.82
C VAL A 119 -8.32 -7.72 -3.90
N TYR A 120 -8.40 -8.21 -5.13
CA TYR A 120 -9.12 -7.54 -6.22
C TYR A 120 -10.60 -7.35 -5.88
N ASP A 121 -11.29 -8.40 -5.46
CA ASP A 121 -12.72 -8.36 -5.12
C ASP A 121 -12.99 -7.40 -3.95
N ALA A 122 -12.18 -7.47 -2.89
CA ALA A 122 -12.28 -6.57 -1.74
C ALA A 122 -12.06 -5.10 -2.13
N MET A 123 -11.09 -4.84 -3.02
CA MET A 123 -10.84 -3.49 -3.51
C MET A 123 -11.94 -3.00 -4.44
N GLN A 124 -12.52 -3.84 -5.31
CA GLN A 124 -13.69 -3.47 -6.12
C GLN A 124 -14.85 -3.03 -5.23
N GLU A 125 -15.15 -3.80 -4.18
CA GLU A 125 -16.20 -3.48 -3.21
C GLU A 125 -15.92 -2.15 -2.48
N ALA A 126 -14.66 -1.92 -2.07
CA ALA A 126 -14.26 -0.68 -1.41
C ALA A 126 -14.36 0.54 -2.35
N ILE A 127 -13.93 0.38 -3.60
CA ILE A 127 -13.98 1.40 -4.65
C ILE A 127 -15.42 1.78 -4.95
N GLU A 128 -16.30 0.81 -5.15
CA GLU A 128 -17.72 1.05 -5.40
C GLU A 128 -18.36 1.80 -4.22
N HIS A 129 -18.10 1.36 -2.98
CA HIS A 129 -18.62 2.00 -1.78
C HIS A 129 -18.18 3.47 -1.69
N ALA A 130 -16.87 3.73 -1.75
CA ALA A 130 -16.32 5.08 -1.63
C ALA A 130 -16.80 6.00 -2.77
N ARG A 131 -16.81 5.49 -4.01
CA ARG A 131 -17.24 6.24 -5.19
C ARG A 131 -18.74 6.55 -5.19
N SER A 132 -19.56 5.68 -4.57
CA SER A 132 -21.00 5.92 -4.40
C SER A 132 -21.35 6.99 -3.36
N GLY A 133 -20.36 7.55 -2.67
CA GLY A 133 -20.57 8.60 -1.68
C GLY A 133 -21.06 8.09 -0.32
N LYS A 134 -20.93 6.79 -0.05
CA LYS A 134 -21.32 6.17 1.24
C LYS A 134 -20.27 6.37 2.34
N GLY A 135 -19.22 7.15 2.06
CA GLY A 135 -18.14 7.45 2.98
C GLY A 135 -16.90 6.59 2.77
N PRO A 136 -15.92 6.70 3.67
CA PRO A 136 -14.64 6.02 3.53
C PRO A 136 -14.72 4.54 3.89
N VAL A 137 -13.71 3.77 3.47
CA VAL A 137 -13.58 2.34 3.75
C VAL A 137 -12.21 2.06 4.37
N LEU A 138 -12.17 1.23 5.41
CA LEU A 138 -10.93 0.64 5.94
C LEU A 138 -10.80 -0.78 5.39
N VAL A 139 -9.77 -1.02 4.59
CA VAL A 139 -9.45 -2.34 4.02
C VAL A 139 -8.16 -2.82 4.66
N GLU A 140 -8.14 -4.06 5.14
CA GLU A 140 -6.93 -4.72 5.66
C GLU A 140 -6.66 -5.98 4.84
N ALA A 141 -5.49 -6.06 4.23
CA ALA A 141 -5.01 -7.28 3.58
C ALA A 141 -3.84 -7.87 4.36
N VAL A 142 -4.01 -9.11 4.82
CA VAL A 142 -3.01 -9.81 5.62
C VAL A 142 -1.99 -10.48 4.71
N SER A 143 -0.75 -10.04 4.78
CA SER A 143 0.38 -10.56 4.01
C SER A 143 1.60 -10.72 4.93
N TYR A 144 2.80 -10.83 4.36
CA TYR A 144 4.02 -11.04 5.14
C TYR A 144 5.27 -10.54 4.44
N ARG A 145 6.15 -9.86 5.21
CA ARG A 145 7.41 -9.32 4.71
C ARG A 145 8.51 -10.39 4.80
N TRP A 146 8.93 -10.97 3.68
CA TRP A 146 9.95 -12.06 3.71
C TRP A 146 11.33 -11.62 4.19
N PHE A 147 11.74 -10.41 3.83
CA PHE A 147 13.05 -9.86 4.18
C PHE A 147 12.96 -9.03 5.47
N GLY A 148 14.11 -8.51 5.93
CA GLY A 148 14.13 -7.51 6.99
C GLY A 148 13.33 -6.26 6.62
N HIS A 149 13.10 -5.38 7.60
CA HIS A 149 12.39 -4.12 7.39
C HIS A 149 13.05 -3.24 6.31
N SER A 150 14.37 -3.26 6.23
CA SER A 150 15.18 -2.56 5.25
C SER A 150 16.39 -3.42 4.86
N ALA A 151 17.19 -2.97 3.89
CA ALA A 151 18.43 -3.63 3.52
C ALA A 151 19.43 -3.77 4.69
N SER A 152 19.33 -2.93 5.72
CA SER A 152 20.18 -3.00 6.93
C SER A 152 19.59 -3.81 8.08
N ASP A 153 18.33 -4.27 7.97
CA ASP A 153 17.68 -5.07 9.00
C ASP A 153 17.83 -6.57 8.71
N ALA A 154 18.46 -7.30 9.64
CA ALA A 154 18.63 -8.74 9.54
C ALA A 154 17.36 -9.55 9.92
N GLY A 155 16.32 -8.92 10.45
CA GLY A 155 15.04 -9.58 10.76
C GLY A 155 15.07 -10.55 11.94
N LYS A 156 16.01 -10.38 12.90
CA LYS A 156 16.28 -11.33 14.00
C LYS A 156 15.15 -11.50 15.03
N TYR A 157 14.07 -10.74 14.92
CA TYR A 157 12.91 -10.76 15.82
C TYR A 157 11.81 -11.72 15.34
N ARG A 158 12.07 -12.54 14.31
CA ARG A 158 11.16 -13.53 13.73
C ARG A 158 11.88 -14.85 13.57
N SER A 159 11.15 -15.95 13.66
CA SER A 159 11.74 -17.28 13.47
C SER A 159 11.96 -17.55 11.97
N ARG A 160 12.89 -18.45 11.66
CA ARG A 160 13.12 -18.86 10.26
C ARG A 160 11.97 -19.70 9.74
N GLU A 161 11.36 -20.46 10.64
CA GLU A 161 10.22 -21.33 10.44
C GLU A 161 9.00 -20.51 10.01
N GLU A 162 8.68 -19.44 10.74
CA GLU A 162 7.58 -18.52 10.40
C GLU A 162 7.77 -17.92 9.00
N VAL A 163 8.98 -17.43 8.69
CA VAL A 163 9.29 -16.89 7.36
C VAL A 163 9.16 -17.95 6.28
N ALA A 164 9.59 -19.19 6.54
CA ALA A 164 9.52 -20.29 5.58
C ALA A 164 8.06 -20.67 5.28
N GLU A 165 7.19 -20.72 6.28
CA GLU A 165 5.77 -20.98 6.12
C GLU A 165 5.09 -19.92 5.24
N TRP A 166 5.42 -18.64 5.43
CA TRP A 166 4.88 -17.56 4.60
C TRP A 166 5.42 -17.55 3.17
N LYS A 167 6.63 -18.05 2.93
CA LYS A 167 7.17 -18.21 1.57
C LYS A 167 6.44 -19.27 0.76
N LEU A 168 5.83 -20.27 1.41
CA LEU A 168 4.96 -21.24 0.74
C LEU A 168 3.66 -20.59 0.20
N LYS A 169 3.32 -19.40 0.70
CA LYS A 169 2.15 -18.61 0.28
C LYS A 169 2.54 -17.48 -0.69
N ASP A 170 3.54 -17.70 -1.54
CA ASP A 170 3.97 -16.70 -2.53
C ASP A 170 2.81 -16.30 -3.45
N PRO A 171 2.40 -15.01 -3.50
CA PRO A 171 1.31 -14.56 -4.36
C PRO A 171 1.57 -14.81 -5.85
N ASN A 172 2.82 -14.73 -6.30
CA ASN A 172 3.18 -14.95 -7.71
C ASN A 172 3.00 -16.41 -8.08
N VAL A 173 3.46 -17.34 -7.23
CA VAL A 173 3.29 -18.78 -7.46
C VAL A 173 1.81 -19.16 -7.39
N LYS A 174 1.10 -18.66 -6.37
CA LYS A 174 -0.33 -18.92 -6.20
C LYS A 174 -1.14 -18.47 -7.43
N TYR A 175 -0.91 -17.25 -7.90
CA TYR A 175 -1.63 -16.73 -9.06
C TYR A 175 -1.19 -17.39 -10.37
N LYS A 176 0.10 -17.69 -10.56
CA LYS A 176 0.59 -18.48 -11.69
C LYS A 176 -0.14 -19.83 -11.80
N ASN A 177 -0.24 -20.55 -10.69
CA ASN A 177 -0.92 -21.85 -10.67
C ASN A 177 -2.40 -21.70 -11.02
N TYR A 178 -3.08 -20.70 -10.47
CA TYR A 178 -4.47 -20.39 -10.82
C TYR A 178 -4.64 -20.16 -12.34
N LEU A 179 -3.77 -19.37 -12.96
CA LEU A 179 -3.84 -19.09 -14.40
C LEU A 179 -3.66 -20.34 -15.25
N LEU A 180 -2.71 -21.21 -14.88
CA LEU A 180 -2.44 -22.48 -15.58
C LEU A 180 -3.59 -23.48 -15.41
N GLU A 181 -4.05 -23.69 -14.18
CA GLU A 181 -5.11 -24.64 -13.82
C GLU A 181 -6.45 -24.30 -14.51
N ASN A 182 -6.70 -23.01 -14.75
CA ASN A 182 -7.91 -22.53 -15.42
C ASN A 182 -7.72 -22.30 -16.94
N GLY A 183 -6.56 -22.64 -17.50
CA GLY A 183 -6.28 -22.47 -18.93
C GLY A 183 -6.35 -21.01 -19.41
N ILE A 184 -6.10 -20.05 -18.52
CA ILE A 184 -6.12 -18.60 -18.82
C ILE A 184 -4.81 -18.19 -19.50
N ALA A 185 -3.71 -18.85 -19.16
CA ALA A 185 -2.41 -18.67 -19.78
C ALA A 185 -1.65 -20.00 -19.84
N THR A 186 -0.68 -20.09 -20.74
CA THR A 186 0.28 -21.19 -20.87
C THR A 186 1.57 -20.91 -20.09
N GLU A 187 2.40 -21.93 -19.85
CA GLU A 187 3.71 -21.73 -19.22
C GLU A 187 4.61 -20.81 -20.06
N GLU A 188 4.53 -20.95 -21.38
CA GLU A 188 5.27 -20.15 -22.35
C GLU A 188 4.88 -18.66 -22.26
N GLU A 189 3.59 -18.34 -22.27
CA GLU A 189 3.11 -16.96 -22.15
C GLU A 189 3.52 -16.31 -20.81
N LEU A 190 3.43 -17.07 -19.71
CA LEU A 190 3.85 -16.57 -18.40
C LEU A 190 5.37 -16.33 -18.33
N LYS A 191 6.15 -17.21 -18.97
CA LYS A 191 7.60 -17.02 -19.11
C LYS A 191 7.93 -15.79 -19.94
N GLU A 192 7.22 -15.57 -21.06
CA GLU A 192 7.40 -14.36 -21.87
C GLU A 192 7.10 -13.08 -21.09
N ILE A 193 6.06 -13.08 -20.25
CA ILE A 193 5.75 -11.96 -19.35
C ILE A 193 6.91 -11.72 -18.39
N GLU A 194 7.42 -12.77 -17.73
CA GLU A 194 8.54 -12.66 -16.78
C GLU A 194 9.80 -12.11 -17.47
N ASP A 195 10.15 -12.62 -18.64
CA ASP A 195 11.32 -12.19 -19.39
C ASP A 195 11.20 -10.72 -19.84
N ARG A 196 10.02 -10.29 -20.29
CA ARG A 196 9.76 -8.86 -20.62
C ARG A 196 9.85 -7.96 -19.39
N SER A 197 9.34 -8.40 -18.24
CA SER A 197 9.44 -7.64 -16.99
C SER A 197 10.90 -7.49 -16.56
N LYS A 198 11.72 -8.53 -16.68
CA LYS A 198 13.17 -8.46 -16.40
C LYS A 198 13.87 -7.46 -17.32
N ALA A 199 13.66 -7.57 -18.63
CA ALA A 199 14.23 -6.64 -19.60
C ALA A 199 13.85 -5.17 -19.29
N THR A 200 12.59 -4.92 -18.93
CA THR A 200 12.12 -3.57 -18.58
C THR A 200 12.84 -3.02 -17.34
N ILE A 201 13.09 -3.87 -16.32
CA ILE A 201 13.81 -3.46 -15.12
C ILE A 201 15.29 -3.24 -15.43
N ASP A 202 15.92 -4.10 -16.22
CA ASP A 202 17.31 -3.95 -16.63
C ASP A 202 17.53 -2.63 -17.40
N ASP A 203 16.64 -2.31 -18.35
CA ASP A 203 16.67 -1.05 -19.11
C ASP A 203 16.51 0.16 -18.18
N ALA A 204 15.58 0.11 -17.21
CA ALA A 204 15.37 1.19 -16.25
C ALA A 204 16.57 1.40 -15.31
N VAL A 205 17.23 0.32 -14.91
CA VAL A 205 18.45 0.37 -14.08
C VAL A 205 19.60 0.97 -14.87
N GLU A 206 19.78 0.58 -16.13
CA GLU A 206 20.85 1.14 -16.97
C GLU A 206 20.62 2.63 -17.22
N PHE A 207 19.39 3.01 -17.60
CA PHE A 207 19.01 4.42 -17.72
C PHE A 207 19.32 5.22 -16.45
N ALA A 208 19.01 4.68 -15.27
CA ALA A 208 19.27 5.36 -14.00
C ALA A 208 20.77 5.49 -13.69
N LYS A 209 21.61 4.54 -14.10
CA LYS A 209 23.08 4.60 -13.93
C LYS A 209 23.74 5.57 -14.89
N GLU A 210 23.27 5.62 -16.13
CA GLU A 210 23.78 6.50 -17.18
C GLU A 210 23.29 7.94 -17.02
N SER A 211 22.18 8.13 -16.29
CA SER A 211 21.64 9.45 -16.00
C SER A 211 22.65 10.31 -15.22
N PRO A 212 22.87 11.57 -15.62
CA PRO A 212 23.77 12.46 -14.90
C PRO A 212 23.24 12.74 -13.49
N PHE A 213 24.15 12.91 -12.54
CA PHE A 213 23.79 13.45 -11.23
C PHE A 213 23.16 14.83 -11.39
N ALA A 214 22.16 15.11 -10.55
CA ALA A 214 21.56 16.44 -10.48
C ALA A 214 22.62 17.49 -10.10
N ASP A 215 22.56 18.65 -10.74
CA ASP A 215 23.40 19.79 -10.38
C ASP A 215 23.11 20.24 -8.93
N GLY A 216 24.15 20.58 -8.18
CA GLY A 216 24.02 20.96 -6.77
C GLY A 216 23.12 22.18 -6.53
N SER A 217 22.98 23.08 -7.51
CA SER A 217 22.09 24.24 -7.43
C SER A 217 20.61 23.85 -7.30
N ILE A 218 20.21 22.66 -7.77
CA ILE A 218 18.84 22.15 -7.66
C ILE A 218 18.42 21.95 -6.20
N ALA A 219 19.36 21.81 -5.27
CA ALA A 219 19.07 21.74 -3.84
C ALA A 219 18.41 23.02 -3.29
N PHE A 220 18.59 24.16 -3.96
CA PHE A 220 18.05 25.46 -3.53
C PHE A 220 16.75 25.85 -4.22
N GLN A 221 16.33 25.10 -5.23
CA GLN A 221 15.07 25.31 -5.96
C GLN A 221 13.88 24.71 -5.19
N ASP A 222 12.65 25.15 -5.49
CA ASP A 222 11.37 24.72 -4.90
C ASP A 222 11.34 24.61 -3.36
N ASN A 223 12.15 25.42 -2.67
CA ASN A 223 12.01 25.64 -1.23
C ASN A 223 10.80 26.54 -0.96
N TYR A 224 10.57 27.50 -1.85
CA TYR A 224 9.41 28.37 -1.96
C TYR A 224 9.05 28.52 -3.44
N ALA A 225 7.93 29.19 -3.73
CA ALA A 225 7.51 29.44 -5.10
C ALA A 225 8.45 30.43 -5.83
N ASP A 226 8.99 31.40 -5.08
CA ASP A 226 9.95 32.42 -5.51
C ASP A 226 11.05 32.57 -4.45
#